data_AF-X1A8W8-F1
#
_entry.id   AF-X1A8W8-F1
#
_cell.length_a   1.000
_cell.length_b   1.000
_cell.length_c   1.000
_cell.angle_alpha   90.00
_cell.angle_beta   90.00
_cell.angle_gamma   90.00
#
_symmetry.space_group_name_H-M   'P 1'
#
loop_
_entity.id
_entity.type
_entity.pdbx_description
1 polymer ?
#
loop_
_entity_poly.entity_id
_entity_poly.type
_entity_poly.pdbx_seq_one_letter_code
_entity_poly.pdbx_strand_id
1 'polypeptide(L)'
;GDTDKKIVPILLAEGISLFDNIVARWDGKNYWCEEIDNRSDPSIPEYLKYALNKSIPVDKLNYRGLSPCHREAYKWQFFLSKEQLKEVTLETIKEAVEHGTGKFLSYIERKDSYVVTFSLDGEEFRSTVMKKNFEVITAGICLSGEDHKFDLQSLTDVVKEGRDRDLIYRVD
;
A
#
# COMPACT_ATOMS: atom_id res chain seq x y z
N GLY A 1 -25.57 -2.20 -50.67
CA GLY A 1 -24.14 -1.83 -50.72
C GLY A 1 -23.66 -1.88 -49.31
N ASP A 2 -23.18 -3.05 -48.91
CA ASP A 2 -22.81 -3.36 -47.53
C ASP A 2 -21.45 -2.72 -47.26
N THR A 3 -21.41 -1.78 -46.32
CA THR A 3 -20.19 -1.08 -45.91
C THR A 3 -19.34 -2.07 -45.13
N ASP A 4 -18.30 -2.57 -45.79
CA ASP A 4 -17.23 -3.39 -45.24
C ASP A 4 -16.68 -2.72 -43.97
N LYS A 5 -17.22 -3.12 -42.81
CA LYS A 5 -16.74 -2.69 -41.49
C LYS A 5 -15.38 -3.33 -41.30
N LYS A 6 -14.35 -2.61 -41.75
CA LYS A 6 -12.94 -2.97 -41.55
C LYS A 6 -12.71 -3.12 -40.04
N ILE A 7 -12.64 -4.36 -39.59
CA ILE A 7 -12.33 -4.69 -38.20
C ILE A 7 -10.89 -4.25 -37.97
N VAL A 8 -10.71 -3.19 -37.18
CA VAL A 8 -9.38 -2.74 -36.76
C VAL A 8 -8.97 -3.63 -35.58
N PRO A 9 -7.87 -4.40 -35.70
CA PRO A 9 -7.40 -5.22 -34.59
C PRO A 9 -7.01 -4.30 -33.42
N ILE A 10 -7.60 -4.55 -32.25
CA ILE A 10 -7.13 -3.96 -30.99
C ILE A 10 -5.90 -4.76 -30.58
N LEU A 11 -4.72 -4.21 -30.85
CA LEU A 11 -3.47 -4.72 -30.30
C LEU A 11 -3.37 -4.24 -28.86
N LEU A 12 -3.46 -5.16 -27.91
CA LEU A 12 -3.02 -4.88 -26.54
C LEU A 12 -1.50 -4.71 -26.62
N ALA A 13 -1.00 -3.58 -26.15
CA ALA A 13 0.42 -3.30 -26.26
C ALA A 13 1.20 -4.25 -25.35
N GLU A 14 2.08 -5.06 -25.96
CA GLU A 14 2.95 -6.00 -25.26
C GLU A 14 4.32 -5.37 -24.99
N GLY A 15 4.95 -5.74 -23.88
CA GLY A 15 6.31 -5.28 -23.55
C GLY A 15 6.43 -3.83 -23.08
N ILE A 16 5.32 -3.14 -22.80
CA ILE A 16 5.33 -1.80 -22.19
C ILE A 16 5.60 -1.90 -20.69
N SER A 17 6.53 -1.10 -20.21
CA SER A 17 6.83 -0.90 -18.80
C SER A 17 6.37 0.49 -18.33
N LEU A 18 6.27 0.66 -17.00
CA LEU A 18 5.98 1.95 -16.37
C LEU A 18 6.90 3.07 -16.88
N PHE A 19 6.33 4.23 -17.18
CA PHE A 19 7.03 5.43 -17.68
C PHE A 19 7.67 5.31 -19.06
N ASP A 20 7.49 4.19 -19.78
CA ASP A 20 7.91 4.13 -21.17
C ASP A 20 7.13 5.17 -21.99
N ASN A 21 7.82 5.84 -22.91
CA ASN A 21 7.16 6.74 -23.84
C ASN A 21 6.51 5.93 -24.95
N ILE A 22 5.31 6.33 -25.35
CA ILE A 22 4.55 5.68 -26.41
C ILE A 22 4.18 6.68 -27.49
N VAL A 23 4.11 6.21 -28.73
CA VAL A 23 3.39 6.89 -29.80
C VAL A 23 1.94 6.45 -29.70
N ALA A 24 1.04 7.42 -29.61
CA ALA A 24 -0.40 7.16 -29.52
C ALA A 24 -1.15 7.80 -30.69
N ARG A 25 -2.16 7.09 -31.20
CA ARG A 25 -3.15 7.62 -32.14
C ARG A 25 -4.37 8.13 -31.40
N TRP A 26 -4.97 9.19 -31.92
CA TRP A 26 -6.22 9.73 -31.38
C TRP A 26 -7.35 9.52 -32.39
N ASP A 27 -8.45 8.92 -31.93
CA ASP A 27 -9.62 8.61 -32.77
C ASP A 27 -10.76 9.64 -32.66
N GLY A 28 -10.53 10.76 -31.96
CA GLY A 28 -11.58 11.73 -31.61
C GLY A 28 -12.11 11.60 -30.17
N LYS A 29 -11.87 10.46 -29.50
CA LYS A 29 -12.37 10.17 -28.15
C LYS A 29 -11.34 9.54 -27.22
N ASN A 30 -10.52 8.62 -27.73
CA ASN A 30 -9.55 7.84 -26.98
C ASN A 30 -8.15 8.00 -27.59
N TYR A 31 -7.15 7.75 -26.76
CA TYR A 31 -5.77 7.53 -27.20
C TYR A 31 -5.51 6.03 -27.27
N TRP A 32 -5.01 5.58 -28.42
CA TRP A 32 -4.65 4.19 -28.69
C TRP A 32 -3.15 4.10 -28.77
N CYS A 33 -2.55 3.21 -27.98
CA CYS A 33 -1.13 2.91 -28.11
C CYS A 33 -0.86 2.30 -29.49
N GLU A 34 0.06 2.90 -30.24
CA GLU A 34 0.52 2.39 -31.53
C GLU A 34 1.83 1.63 -31.35
N GLU A 35 2.82 2.26 -30.71
CA GLU A 35 4.14 1.68 -30.47
C GLU A 35 4.85 2.32 -29.28
N ILE A 36 5.88 1.65 -28.76
CA ILE A 36 6.83 2.23 -27.80
C ILE A 36 7.77 3.15 -28.58
N ASP A 37 7.95 4.37 -28.10
CA ASP A 37 8.89 5.32 -28.69
C ASP A 37 10.33 5.01 -28.25
N ASN A 38 10.95 4.07 -28.97
CA ASN A 38 12.36 3.68 -28.75
C ASN A 38 13.37 4.75 -29.17
N ARG A 39 12.93 5.88 -29.76
CA ARG A 39 13.83 6.99 -30.13
C ARG A 39 14.03 7.96 -28.97
N SER A 40 13.13 7.93 -28.00
CA SER A 40 13.23 8.73 -26.79
C SER A 40 14.34 8.20 -25.86
N ASP A 41 14.91 9.08 -25.04
CA ASP A 41 15.99 8.74 -24.11
C ASP A 41 15.50 7.75 -23.03
N PRO A 42 16.03 6.51 -22.98
CA PRO A 42 15.58 5.49 -22.03
C PRO A 42 15.99 5.78 -20.58
N SER A 43 16.95 6.69 -20.37
CA SER A 43 17.49 6.98 -19.04
C SER A 43 16.48 7.64 -18.09
N ILE A 44 15.51 8.39 -18.63
CA ILE A 44 14.46 9.03 -17.84
C ILE A 44 13.47 7.99 -17.28
N PRO A 45 12.84 7.12 -18.10
CA PRO A 45 12.01 6.02 -17.59
C PRO A 45 12.73 5.15 -16.56
N GLU A 46 14.00 4.80 -16.80
CA GLU A 46 14.81 4.03 -15.85
C GLU A 46 15.00 4.75 -14.51
N TYR A 47 15.34 6.04 -14.54
CA TYR A 47 15.45 6.86 -13.34
C TYR A 47 14.12 6.93 -12.57
N LEU A 48 12.99 7.11 -13.26
CA LEU A 48 11.68 7.18 -12.61
C LEU A 48 11.28 5.84 -11.98
N LYS A 49 11.56 4.71 -12.65
CA LYS A 49 11.39 3.35 -12.08
C LYS A 49 12.23 3.19 -10.82
N TYR A 50 13.50 3.59 -10.87
CA TYR A 50 14.40 3.58 -9.70
C TYR A 50 13.87 4.44 -8.56
N ALA A 51 13.46 5.69 -8.85
CA ALA A 51 12.95 6.63 -7.86
C ALA A 51 11.68 6.09 -7.18
N LEU A 52 10.79 5.46 -7.95
CA LEU A 52 9.56 4.86 -7.44
C LEU A 52 9.86 3.70 -6.49
N ASN A 53 10.76 2.79 -6.89
CA ASN A 53 11.21 1.68 -6.05
C ASN A 53 11.85 2.18 -4.74
N LYS A 54 12.62 3.27 -4.80
CA LYS A 54 13.19 3.92 -3.61
C LYS A 54 12.22 4.84 -2.86
N SER A 55 10.98 4.95 -3.32
CA SER A 55 9.96 5.82 -2.73
C SER A 55 10.44 7.27 -2.56
N ILE A 56 11.20 7.79 -3.53
CA ILE A 56 11.71 9.16 -3.51
C ILE A 56 10.53 10.14 -3.61
N PRO A 57 10.41 11.12 -2.69
CA PRO A 57 9.36 12.14 -2.76
C PRO A 57 9.42 12.94 -4.07
N VAL A 58 8.24 13.32 -4.60
CA VAL A 58 8.09 14.01 -5.90
C VAL A 58 8.92 15.31 -5.96
N ASP A 59 8.98 16.05 -4.86
CA ASP A 59 9.74 17.30 -4.68
C ASP A 59 11.26 17.08 -4.64
N LYS A 60 11.70 15.84 -4.39
CA LYS A 60 13.11 15.45 -4.35
C LYS A 60 13.60 14.82 -5.65
N LEU A 61 12.74 14.69 -6.67
CA LEU A 61 13.16 14.20 -7.98
C LEU A 61 14.16 15.15 -8.63
N ASN A 62 15.37 14.65 -8.81
CA ASN A 62 16.47 15.38 -9.41
C ASN A 62 17.14 14.52 -10.49
N TYR A 63 16.78 14.77 -11.74
CA TYR A 63 17.41 14.18 -12.90
C TYR A 63 17.35 15.19 -14.05
N ARG A 64 18.47 15.34 -14.77
CA ARG A 64 18.58 16.30 -15.87
C ARG A 64 17.64 15.87 -17.00
N GLY A 65 16.85 16.81 -17.54
CA GLY A 65 15.90 16.51 -18.62
C GLY A 65 14.51 16.05 -18.16
N LEU A 66 14.23 16.00 -16.85
CA LEU A 66 12.86 15.78 -16.37
C LEU A 66 11.93 16.94 -16.78
N SER A 67 10.96 16.62 -17.65
CA SER A 67 9.88 17.51 -18.03
C SER A 67 8.79 17.58 -16.95
N PRO A 68 7.90 18.58 -16.99
CA PRO A 68 6.70 18.62 -16.15
C PRO A 68 5.81 17.36 -16.31
N CYS A 69 5.67 16.84 -17.54
CA CYS A 69 4.90 15.62 -17.79
C CYS A 69 5.48 14.40 -17.06
N HIS A 70 6.82 14.25 -17.05
CA HIS A 70 7.49 13.19 -16.30
C HIS A 70 7.19 13.29 -14.80
N ARG A 71 7.20 14.50 -14.24
CA ARG A 71 6.92 14.74 -12.82
C ARG A 71 5.48 14.41 -12.47
N GLU A 72 4.52 14.80 -13.31
CA GLU A 72 3.11 14.47 -13.09
C GLU A 72 2.87 12.96 -13.24
N ALA A 73 3.39 12.31 -14.28
CA ALA A 73 3.27 10.85 -14.44
C ALA A 73 3.83 10.10 -13.23
N TYR A 74 5.00 10.49 -12.74
CA TYR A 74 5.59 9.94 -11.52
C TYR A 74 4.69 10.17 -10.29
N LYS A 75 4.19 11.39 -10.11
CA LYS A 75 3.32 11.75 -8.98
C LYS A 75 2.06 10.89 -8.94
N TRP A 76 1.43 10.64 -10.08
CA TRP A 76 0.28 9.73 -10.17
C TRP A 76 0.65 8.32 -9.75
N GLN A 77 1.72 7.75 -10.32
CA GLN A 77 2.14 6.40 -9.98
C GLN A 77 2.57 6.27 -8.50
N PHE A 78 3.25 7.28 -7.96
CA PHE A 78 3.66 7.34 -6.57
C PHE A 78 2.46 7.40 -5.62
N PHE A 79 1.42 8.15 -5.98
CA PHE A 79 0.17 8.19 -5.23
C PHE A 79 -0.55 6.84 -5.27
N LEU A 80 -0.74 6.25 -6.45
CA LEU A 80 -1.39 4.95 -6.61
C LEU A 80 -0.68 3.84 -5.81
N SER A 81 0.66 3.83 -5.86
CA SER A 81 1.46 2.84 -5.13
C SER A 81 1.30 3.00 -3.61
N LYS A 82 1.15 4.24 -3.11
CA LYS A 82 0.89 4.50 -1.69
C LYS A 82 -0.50 4.06 -1.26
N GLU A 83 -1.53 4.32 -2.06
CA GLU A 83 -2.89 3.89 -1.76
C GLU A 83 -2.98 2.35 -1.74
N GLN A 84 -2.38 1.69 -2.72
CA GLN A 84 -2.29 0.23 -2.75
C GLN A 84 -1.57 -0.34 -1.52
N LEU A 85 -0.49 0.29 -1.08
CA LEU A 85 0.21 -0.13 0.14
C LEU A 85 -0.68 0.03 1.39
N LYS A 86 -1.48 1.09 1.48
CA LYS A 86 -2.44 1.28 2.59
C LYS A 86 -3.53 0.21 2.59
N GLU A 87 -4.05 -0.15 1.41
CA GLU A 87 -5.05 -1.21 1.27
C GLU A 87 -4.49 -2.56 1.73
N VAL A 88 -3.32 -2.95 1.23
CA VAL A 88 -2.64 -4.18 1.66
C VAL A 88 -2.34 -4.17 3.16
N THR A 89 -1.90 -3.01 3.70
CA THR A 89 -1.64 -2.87 5.14
C THR A 89 -2.93 -3.03 5.95
N LEU A 90 -4.03 -2.42 5.51
CA LEU A 90 -5.34 -2.55 6.15
C LEU A 90 -5.79 -4.02 6.17
N GLU A 91 -5.71 -4.71 5.03
CA GLU A 91 -6.06 -6.13 4.91
C GLU A 91 -5.20 -6.97 5.85
N THR A 92 -3.89 -6.76 5.87
CA THR A 92 -2.96 -7.49 6.74
C THR A 92 -3.26 -7.29 8.23
N ILE A 93 -3.50 -6.03 8.66
CA ILE A 93 -3.83 -5.73 10.07
C ILE A 93 -5.18 -6.35 10.43
N LYS A 94 -6.16 -6.24 9.54
CA LYS A 94 -7.50 -6.79 9.74
C LYS A 94 -7.43 -8.31 9.89
N GLU A 95 -6.75 -8.98 8.98
CA GLU A 95 -6.53 -10.43 9.02
C GLU A 95 -5.84 -10.85 10.31
N ALA A 96 -4.78 -10.16 10.74
CA ALA A 96 -4.08 -10.49 11.99
C ALA A 96 -5.00 -10.40 13.23
N VAL A 97 -5.88 -9.41 13.28
CA VAL A 97 -6.84 -9.24 14.39
C VAL A 97 -7.97 -10.28 14.33
N GLU A 98 -8.54 -10.50 13.14
CA GLU A 98 -9.69 -11.39 12.92
C GLU A 98 -9.31 -12.87 12.89
N HIS A 99 -8.05 -13.22 12.60
CA HIS A 99 -7.53 -14.59 12.74
C HIS A 99 -7.41 -15.01 14.21
N GLY A 100 -7.15 -14.04 15.10
CA GLY A 100 -7.33 -14.26 16.52
C GLY A 100 -8.79 -14.15 16.91
N THR A 101 -9.07 -13.73 18.13
CA THR A 101 -10.46 -13.60 18.61
C THR A 101 -11.02 -12.19 18.54
N GLY A 102 -10.25 -11.24 18.01
CA GLY A 102 -10.61 -9.83 17.92
C GLY A 102 -11.46 -9.50 16.70
N LYS A 103 -12.21 -8.40 16.79
CA LYS A 103 -12.84 -7.74 15.65
C LYS A 103 -12.15 -6.43 15.37
N PHE A 104 -11.57 -6.28 14.19
CA PHE A 104 -10.91 -5.05 13.77
C PHE A 104 -11.91 -3.88 13.69
N LEU A 105 -11.51 -2.70 14.17
CA LEU A 105 -12.32 -1.48 14.12
C LEU A 105 -11.65 -0.37 13.32
N SER A 106 -10.41 -0.03 13.64
CA SER A 106 -9.64 1.01 12.92
C SER A 106 -8.15 0.89 13.17
N TYR A 107 -7.34 1.58 12.38
CA TYR A 107 -5.94 1.84 12.72
C TYR A 107 -5.57 3.30 12.44
N ILE A 108 -4.56 3.78 13.16
CA ILE A 108 -3.95 5.09 12.94
C ILE A 108 -2.49 4.89 12.62
N GLU A 109 -2.05 5.40 11.48
CA GLU A 109 -0.64 5.41 11.11
C GLU A 109 0.13 6.51 11.89
N ARG A 110 1.20 6.12 12.57
CA ARG A 110 2.20 7.03 13.17
C ARG A 110 3.49 6.97 12.36
N LYS A 111 4.55 7.66 12.77
CA LYS A 111 5.82 7.70 12.01
C LYS A 111 6.39 6.28 11.80
N ASP A 112 6.57 5.55 12.90
CA ASP A 112 7.25 4.24 12.92
C ASP A 112 6.35 3.08 13.42
N SER A 113 5.09 3.38 13.74
CA SER A 113 4.13 2.40 14.27
C SER A 113 2.71 2.57 13.70
N TYR A 114 1.88 1.55 13.90
CA TYR A 114 0.42 1.61 13.77
C TYR A 114 -0.21 1.52 15.15
N VAL A 115 -1.22 2.33 15.43
CA VAL A 115 -2.10 2.16 16.58
C VAL A 115 -3.35 1.47 16.07
N VAL A 116 -3.55 0.20 16.43
CA VAL A 116 -4.66 -0.63 15.99
C VAL A 116 -5.72 -0.64 17.09
N THR A 117 -6.97 -0.39 16.71
CA THR A 117 -8.14 -0.48 17.59
C THR A 117 -8.99 -1.67 17.16
N PHE A 118 -9.32 -2.52 18.12
CA PHE A 118 -10.12 -3.74 17.90
C PHE A 118 -11.02 -4.02 19.11
N SER A 119 -12.07 -4.81 18.93
CA SER A 119 -12.94 -5.24 20.03
C SER A 119 -12.82 -6.73 20.33
N LEU A 120 -12.84 -7.10 21.61
CA LEU A 120 -12.97 -8.47 22.09
C LEU A 120 -14.21 -8.57 22.98
N ASP A 121 -15.17 -9.42 22.60
CA ASP A 121 -16.46 -9.60 23.29
C ASP A 121 -17.18 -8.28 23.63
N GLY A 122 -17.14 -7.32 22.71
CA GLY A 122 -17.80 -6.02 22.85
C GLY A 122 -16.99 -4.95 23.58
N GLU A 123 -15.80 -5.28 24.10
CA GLU A 123 -14.90 -4.33 24.74
C GLU A 123 -13.80 -3.85 23.79
N GLU A 124 -13.53 -2.55 23.76
CA GLU A 124 -12.56 -1.93 22.85
C GLU A 124 -11.14 -1.91 23.44
N PHE A 125 -10.16 -2.27 22.62
CA PHE A 125 -8.74 -2.32 22.94
C PHE A 125 -7.94 -1.54 21.90
N ARG A 126 -6.79 -1.00 22.34
CA ARG A 126 -5.85 -0.28 21.49
C ARG A 126 -4.45 -0.81 21.70
N SER A 127 -3.81 -1.30 20.63
CA SER A 127 -2.43 -1.76 20.68
C SER A 127 -1.57 -1.00 19.69
N THR A 128 -0.32 -0.76 20.05
CA THR A 128 0.67 -0.11 19.18
C THR A 128 1.62 -1.17 18.64
N VAL A 129 1.78 -1.25 17.32
CA VAL A 129 2.62 -2.24 16.64
C VAL A 129 3.64 -1.58 15.70
N MET A 130 4.80 -2.19 15.52
CA MET A 130 5.82 -1.72 14.57
C MET A 130 5.36 -1.88 13.12
N LYS A 131 5.64 -0.89 12.25
CA LYS A 131 5.26 -1.00 10.83
C LYS A 131 5.97 -2.11 10.07
N LYS A 132 7.20 -2.44 10.50
CA LYS A 132 8.08 -3.35 9.75
C LYS A 132 7.61 -4.80 9.78
N ASN A 133 7.09 -5.23 10.93
CA ASN A 133 6.79 -6.64 11.22
C ASN A 133 5.53 -6.84 12.09
N PHE A 134 4.77 -5.76 12.37
CA PHE A 134 3.60 -5.78 13.24
C PHE A 134 3.85 -6.34 14.66
N GLU A 135 5.10 -6.33 15.12
CA GLU A 135 5.47 -6.69 16.49
C GLU A 135 4.94 -5.65 17.47
N VAL A 136 4.39 -6.10 18.60
CA VAL A 136 3.74 -5.25 19.57
C VAL A 136 4.77 -4.42 20.34
N ILE A 137 4.59 -3.09 20.32
CA ILE A 137 5.34 -2.14 21.15
C ILE A 137 4.63 -1.95 22.48
N THR A 138 3.29 -1.85 22.46
CA THR A 138 2.47 -1.67 23.66
C THR A 138 1.13 -2.35 23.43
N ALA A 139 0.77 -3.26 24.32
CA ALA A 139 -0.47 -4.02 24.24
C ALA A 139 -1.72 -3.17 24.52
N GLY A 140 -1.59 -2.08 25.29
CA GLY A 140 -2.73 -1.29 25.81
C GLY A 140 -3.44 -1.96 26.98
N ILE A 141 -2.89 -3.07 27.48
CA ILE A 141 -3.26 -3.78 28.70
C ILE A 141 -1.97 -4.23 29.38
N CYS A 142 -1.94 -4.26 30.72
CA CYS A 142 -0.78 -4.78 31.44
C CYS A 142 -0.84 -6.32 31.45
N LEU A 143 -0.10 -6.96 30.56
CA LEU A 143 0.13 -8.42 30.59
C LEU A 143 1.39 -8.70 31.43
N SER A 144 1.35 -8.41 32.74
CA SER A 144 2.38 -8.81 33.72
C SER A 144 3.85 -8.82 33.25
N GLY A 145 4.27 -7.83 32.44
CA GLY A 145 5.68 -7.56 32.13
C GLY A 145 6.33 -8.31 30.94
N GLU A 146 5.57 -8.91 30.01
CA GLU A 146 6.15 -9.66 28.86
C GLU A 146 5.74 -9.13 27.47
N ASP A 147 5.49 -7.82 27.35
CA ASP A 147 4.89 -7.18 26.15
C ASP A 147 5.68 -7.35 24.83
N HIS A 148 6.97 -7.73 24.87
CA HIS A 148 7.86 -7.78 23.70
C HIS A 148 7.94 -9.16 23.00
N LYS A 149 7.09 -10.13 23.37
CA LYS A 149 7.16 -11.50 22.83
C LYS A 149 6.01 -11.86 21.88
N PHE A 150 5.14 -10.90 21.55
CA PHE A 150 3.91 -11.19 20.82
C PHE A 150 3.78 -10.35 19.55
N ASP A 151 3.38 -10.99 18.45
CA ASP A 151 2.86 -10.31 17.27
C ASP A 151 1.38 -9.95 17.47
N LEU A 152 0.83 -9.11 16.59
CA LEU A 152 -0.55 -8.63 16.70
C LEU A 152 -1.58 -9.77 16.79
N GLN A 153 -1.32 -10.89 16.11
CA GLN A 153 -2.18 -12.07 16.15
C GLN A 153 -2.14 -12.71 17.54
N SER A 154 -0.94 -13.06 18.01
CA SER A 154 -0.71 -13.70 19.31
C SER A 154 -1.20 -12.83 20.47
N LEU A 155 -1.14 -11.50 20.33
CA LEU A 155 -1.65 -10.58 21.33
C LEU A 155 -3.16 -10.74 21.57
N THR A 156 -3.96 -10.90 20.51
CA THR A 156 -5.41 -11.07 20.68
C THR A 156 -5.77 -12.36 21.40
N ASP A 157 -5.03 -13.45 21.15
CA ASP A 157 -5.19 -14.73 21.84
C ASP A 157 -4.79 -14.64 23.32
N VAL A 158 -3.70 -13.94 23.62
CA VAL A 158 -3.22 -13.71 24.99
C VAL A 158 -4.16 -12.82 25.79
N VAL A 159 -4.75 -11.79 25.17
CA VAL A 159 -5.77 -10.96 25.83
C VAL A 159 -6.97 -11.84 26.21
N LYS A 160 -7.40 -12.74 25.33
CA LYS A 160 -8.50 -13.65 25.67
C LYS A 160 -8.14 -14.61 26.80
N GLU A 161 -6.98 -15.26 26.74
CA GLU A 161 -6.53 -16.18 27.81
C GLU A 161 -6.37 -15.45 29.15
N GLY A 162 -5.84 -14.23 29.14
CA GLY A 162 -5.74 -13.38 30.33
C GLY A 162 -7.11 -13.03 30.91
N ARG A 163 -8.12 -12.81 30.06
CA ARG A 163 -9.51 -12.54 30.49
C ARG A 163 -10.19 -13.78 31.06
N ASP A 164 -10.08 -14.93 30.40
CA ASP A 164 -10.65 -16.20 30.87
C ASP A 164 -10.11 -16.60 32.25
N ARG A 165 -8.94 -16.04 32.63
CA ARG A 165 -8.29 -16.24 33.93
C ARG A 165 -8.37 -15.04 34.87
N ASP A 166 -9.06 -13.97 34.50
CA ASP A 166 -9.26 -12.75 35.31
C ASP A 166 -7.94 -12.01 35.67
N LEU A 167 -6.97 -12.01 34.75
CA LEU A 167 -5.60 -11.49 34.95
C LEU A 167 -5.30 -10.16 34.22
N ILE A 168 -6.28 -9.50 33.61
CA ILE A 168 -6.07 -8.26 32.86
C ILE A 168 -6.17 -7.04 33.78
N TYR A 169 -5.10 -6.24 33.83
CA TYR A 169 -5.11 -4.92 34.46
C TYR A 169 -4.98 -3.81 33.41
N ARG A 170 -5.84 -2.77 33.52
CA ARG A 170 -5.74 -1.57 32.69
C ARG A 170 -4.75 -0.59 33.29
N VAL A 171 -3.97 0.05 32.42
CA VAL A 171 -3.10 1.17 32.80
C VAL A 171 -3.71 2.41 32.19
N ASP A 172 -4.08 3.37 33.05
CA ASP A 172 -4.55 4.70 32.66
C ASP A 172 -3.41 5.57 32.11
#